data_AF-A0A8C3KP92-F1
#
_entry.id   AF-A0A8C3KP92-F1
#
_cell.length_a   1.000
_cell.length_b   1.000
_cell.length_c   1.000
_cell.angle_alpha   90.00
_cell.angle_beta   90.00
_cell.angle_gamma   90.00
#
_symmetry.space_group_name_H-M   'P 1'
#
loop_
_entity.id
_entity.type
_entity.pdbx_description
1 polymer ?
#
loop_
_entity_poly.entity_id
_entity_poly.type
_entity_poly.pdbx_seq_one_letter_code
_entity_poly.pdbx_strand_id
1 'polypeptide(L)'
;KLYERMNLEELEEAEDDFDEADRKAIEMYRQQRLQEWKCLQRRQKYGELTEICGEQYVKEVTNAPKDVWVIIHLYRASIPLCLLVNDHLSLLARKFPEVKFLKAIVNSCIQNYHDRYLPTILVYKTGEIKGRFIGAAGCGGIYLKVEELEWKLAEVGAVETDLEENPSKDTVNMTTLSARSISAHEDTDTKSSDVMKPRIT
;
A
#
# COMPACT_ATOMS: atom_id res chain seq x y z
N LYS A 1 -15.16 -16.82 55.67
CA LYS A 1 -14.31 -16.04 54.74
C LYS A 1 -13.36 -15.15 55.54
N LEU A 2 -12.30 -14.57 54.93
CA LEU A 2 -11.32 -13.75 55.67
C LEU A 2 -11.99 -12.55 56.37
N TYR A 3 -12.80 -11.82 55.61
CA TYR A 3 -13.60 -10.67 56.02
C TYR A 3 -14.66 -10.95 57.12
N GLU A 4 -15.05 -12.20 57.36
CA GLU A 4 -16.01 -12.55 58.43
C GLU A 4 -15.38 -12.58 59.83
N ARG A 5 -14.06 -12.35 59.92
CA ARG A 5 -13.30 -12.33 61.18
C ARG A 5 -12.63 -10.98 61.46
N MET A 6 -12.82 -10.00 60.58
CA MET A 6 -12.24 -8.68 60.69
C MET A 6 -13.16 -7.79 61.51
N ASN A 7 -12.58 -6.89 62.30
CA ASN A 7 -13.34 -5.88 63.03
C ASN A 7 -13.73 -4.70 62.11
N LEU A 8 -14.51 -3.73 62.61
CA LEU A 8 -15.03 -2.64 61.78
C LEU A 8 -13.93 -1.74 61.22
N GLU A 9 -12.89 -1.46 62.02
CA GLU A 9 -11.73 -0.63 61.68
C GLU A 9 -10.84 -1.34 60.64
N GLU A 10 -10.61 -2.66 60.82
CA GLU A 10 -9.91 -3.53 59.85
C GLU A 10 -10.65 -3.68 58.51
N LEU A 11 -11.98 -3.48 58.48
CA LEU A 11 -12.77 -3.48 57.25
C LEU A 11 -12.71 -2.13 56.54
N GLU A 12 -12.73 -1.03 57.28
CA GLU A 12 -12.61 0.35 56.76
C GLU A 12 -11.23 0.59 56.14
N GLU A 13 -10.15 0.20 56.84
CA GLU A 13 -8.78 0.22 56.28
C GLU A 13 -8.65 -0.61 54.99
N ALA A 14 -9.30 -1.78 54.94
CA ALA A 14 -9.25 -2.65 53.76
C ALA A 14 -10.11 -2.13 52.59
N GLU A 15 -11.15 -1.34 52.85
CA GLU A 15 -11.93 -0.65 51.82
C GLU A 15 -11.13 0.51 51.22
N ASP A 16 -10.52 1.37 52.06
CA ASP A 16 -9.64 2.47 51.64
C ASP A 16 -8.42 2.01 50.82
N ASP A 17 -7.76 0.90 51.23
CA ASP A 17 -6.64 0.31 50.50
C ASP A 17 -7.07 -0.25 49.13
N PHE A 18 -8.27 -0.82 49.02
CA PHE A 18 -8.84 -1.27 47.74
C PHE A 18 -9.13 -0.08 46.82
N ASP A 19 -9.74 0.96 47.38
CA ASP A 19 -10.10 2.19 46.67
C ASP A 19 -8.86 2.92 46.14
N GLU A 20 -7.76 2.94 46.90
CA GLU A 20 -6.49 3.51 46.47
C GLU A 20 -5.76 2.63 45.44
N ALA A 21 -5.84 1.30 45.57
CA ALA A 21 -5.32 0.37 44.57
C ALA A 21 -6.03 0.52 43.21
N ASP A 22 -7.36 0.65 43.22
CA ASP A 22 -8.16 0.87 42.01
C ASP A 22 -7.93 2.27 41.41
N ARG A 23 -7.86 3.33 42.23
CA ARG A 23 -7.43 4.68 41.77
C ARG A 23 -6.08 4.63 41.05
N LYS A 24 -5.11 3.92 41.63
CA LYS A 24 -3.76 3.74 41.04
C LYS A 24 -3.80 2.93 39.75
N ALA A 25 -4.59 1.87 39.67
CA ALA A 25 -4.76 1.06 38.46
C ALA A 25 -5.38 1.86 37.31
N ILE A 26 -6.41 2.66 37.60
CA ILE A 26 -7.08 3.56 36.64
C ILE A 26 -6.09 4.61 36.11
N GLU A 27 -5.30 5.25 36.99
CA GLU A 27 -4.32 6.24 36.58
C GLU A 27 -3.16 5.62 35.78
N MET A 28 -2.68 4.42 36.14
CA MET A 28 -1.70 3.68 35.34
C MET A 28 -2.23 3.38 33.93
N TYR A 29 -3.47 2.91 33.80
CA TYR A 29 -4.10 2.66 32.50
C TYR A 29 -4.25 3.95 31.68
N ARG A 30 -4.67 5.05 32.31
CA ARG A 30 -4.75 6.38 31.68
C ARG A 30 -3.39 6.84 31.15
N GLN A 31 -2.33 6.69 31.96
CA GLN A 31 -0.97 7.05 31.57
C GLN A 31 -0.47 6.19 30.41
N GLN A 32 -0.72 4.87 30.44
CA GLN A 32 -0.36 3.97 29.34
C GLN A 32 -1.03 4.39 28.03
N ARG A 33 -2.36 4.59 28.01
CA ARG A 33 -3.10 5.01 26.82
C ARG A 33 -2.63 6.37 26.28
N LEU A 34 -2.29 7.31 27.16
CA LEU A 34 -1.72 8.61 26.76
C LEU A 34 -0.31 8.46 26.17
N GLN A 35 0.51 7.55 26.67
CA GLN A 35 1.85 7.26 26.12
C GLN A 35 1.75 6.58 24.74
N GLU A 36 0.85 5.62 24.56
CA GLU A 36 0.56 4.97 23.28
C GLU A 36 0.12 6.00 22.23
N TRP A 37 -0.83 6.87 22.58
CA TRP A 37 -1.31 7.95 21.70
C TRP A 37 -0.19 8.93 21.33
N LYS A 38 0.63 9.37 22.31
CA LYS A 38 1.84 10.20 22.06
C LYS A 38 2.92 9.47 21.25
N CYS A 39 2.94 8.14 21.23
CA CYS A 39 3.85 7.36 20.39
C CYS A 39 3.36 7.36 18.94
N LEU A 40 2.08 7.05 18.73
CA LEU A 40 1.42 7.09 17.42
C LEU A 40 1.54 8.48 16.78
N GLN A 41 1.19 9.54 17.49
CA GLN A 41 1.26 10.91 16.99
C GLN A 41 2.69 11.33 16.57
N ARG A 42 3.74 10.84 17.26
CA ARG A 42 5.14 11.09 16.87
C ARG A 42 5.59 10.28 15.65
N ARG A 43 4.92 9.17 15.34
CA ARG A 43 5.16 8.39 14.12
C ARG A 43 4.47 9.02 12.91
N GLN A 44 3.24 9.51 13.08
CA GLN A 44 2.43 10.18 12.05
C GLN A 44 2.94 11.62 11.76
N LYS A 45 4.17 11.72 11.24
CA LYS A 45 4.90 12.98 10.97
C LYS A 45 5.02 13.33 9.48
N TYR A 46 4.56 12.45 8.61
CA TYR A 46 4.39 12.65 7.17
C TYR A 46 2.89 12.80 6.87
N GLY A 47 2.46 12.63 5.62
CA GLY A 47 1.08 12.89 5.19
C GLY A 47 0.92 13.35 3.75
N GLU A 48 2.04 13.62 3.06
CA GLU A 48 2.07 14.19 1.70
C GLU A 48 3.20 13.59 0.86
N LEU A 49 3.00 13.57 -0.46
CA LEU A 49 4.02 13.18 -1.44
C LEU A 49 4.92 14.40 -1.73
N THR A 50 6.10 14.43 -1.14
CA THR A 50 7.05 15.55 -1.30
C THR A 50 8.01 15.33 -2.48
N GLU A 51 8.33 16.38 -3.22
CA GLU A 51 9.29 16.34 -4.32
C GLU A 51 10.70 16.72 -3.84
N ILE A 52 11.70 15.96 -4.28
CA ILE A 52 13.11 16.22 -3.98
C ILE A 52 13.98 16.20 -5.24
N CYS A 53 15.11 16.91 -5.20
CA CYS A 53 16.16 16.80 -6.20
C CYS A 53 17.15 15.66 -5.85
N GLY A 54 17.99 15.26 -6.81
CA GLY A 54 18.97 14.20 -6.60
C GLY A 54 20.02 14.49 -5.51
N GLU A 55 20.39 15.76 -5.30
CA GLU A 55 21.30 16.16 -4.22
C GLU A 55 20.73 15.85 -2.82
N GLN A 56 19.41 15.92 -2.68
CA GLN A 56 18.69 15.58 -1.46
C GLN A 56 18.51 14.07 -1.26
N TYR A 57 18.65 13.25 -2.32
CA TYR A 57 18.34 11.81 -2.30
C TYR A 57 19.02 11.07 -1.14
N VAL A 58 20.33 11.24 -0.98
CA VAL A 58 21.09 10.52 0.06
C VAL A 58 20.62 10.92 1.46
N LYS A 59 20.34 12.21 1.68
CA LYS A 59 19.86 12.72 2.96
C LYS A 59 18.44 12.25 3.27
N GLU A 60 17.54 12.37 2.29
CA GLU A 60 16.11 12.19 2.50
C GLU A 60 15.64 10.73 2.38
N VAL A 61 16.40 9.88 1.67
CA VAL A 61 16.10 8.45 1.44
C VAL A 61 17.07 7.55 2.22
N THR A 62 18.37 7.59 1.90
CA THR A 62 19.37 6.65 2.45
C THR A 62 19.62 6.89 3.94
N ASN A 63 19.74 8.15 4.34
CA ASN A 63 20.02 8.57 5.71
C ASN A 63 18.74 8.86 6.52
N ALA A 64 17.58 8.39 6.07
CA ALA A 64 16.33 8.52 6.80
C ALA A 64 16.38 7.80 8.17
N PRO A 65 15.61 8.25 9.17
CA PRO A 65 15.57 7.60 10.49
C PRO A 65 15.23 6.11 10.38
N LYS A 66 15.90 5.27 11.20
CA LYS A 66 15.81 3.80 11.11
C LYS A 66 14.39 3.26 11.31
N ASP A 67 13.57 3.97 12.08
CA ASP A 67 12.15 3.72 12.37
C ASP A 67 11.22 4.03 11.20
N VAL A 68 11.65 4.84 10.23
CA VAL A 68 10.83 5.33 9.11
C VAL A 68 10.95 4.41 7.90
N TRP A 69 9.84 4.15 7.20
CA TRP A 69 9.84 3.61 5.85
C TRP A 69 9.89 4.75 4.85
N VAL A 70 10.69 4.63 3.79
CA VAL A 70 10.74 5.64 2.72
C VAL A 70 10.38 5.00 1.40
N ILE A 71 9.40 5.57 0.70
CA ILE A 71 9.00 5.16 -0.63
C ILE A 71 9.36 6.30 -1.57
N ILE A 72 10.23 6.06 -2.54
CA ILE A 72 10.59 7.06 -3.55
C ILE A 72 10.22 6.62 -4.96
N HIS A 73 9.46 7.48 -5.64
CA HIS A 73 9.11 7.35 -7.05
C HIS A 73 10.05 8.18 -7.94
N LEU A 74 10.87 7.50 -8.71
CA LEU A 74 11.66 8.09 -9.79
C LEU A 74 10.79 8.15 -11.06
N TYR A 75 10.59 9.35 -11.59
CA TYR A 75 9.57 9.61 -12.60
C TYR A 75 10.00 10.56 -13.71
N ARG A 76 9.24 10.59 -14.81
CA ARG A 76 9.34 11.60 -15.87
C ARG A 76 7.94 12.08 -16.22
N ALA A 77 7.71 13.40 -16.22
CA ALA A 77 6.38 13.99 -16.41
C ALA A 77 5.75 13.69 -17.79
N SER A 78 6.56 13.37 -18.81
CA SER A 78 6.10 12.99 -20.15
C SER A 78 5.53 11.57 -20.25
N ILE A 79 5.58 10.77 -19.17
CA ILE A 79 5.10 9.38 -19.15
C ILE A 79 3.76 9.35 -18.37
N PRO A 80 2.62 9.06 -19.00
CA PRO A 80 1.31 9.12 -18.32
C PRO A 80 1.22 8.24 -17.07
N LEU A 81 1.79 7.04 -17.10
CA LEU A 81 1.80 6.13 -15.95
C LEU A 81 2.62 6.67 -14.76
N CYS A 82 3.63 7.52 -14.99
CA CYS A 82 4.30 8.24 -13.91
C CYS A 82 3.37 9.26 -13.24
N LEU A 83 2.48 9.91 -13.98
CA LEU A 83 1.52 10.85 -13.41
C LEU A 83 0.49 10.10 -12.55
N LEU A 84 -0.07 9.00 -13.07
CA LEU A 84 -0.97 8.12 -12.33
C LEU A 84 -0.36 7.61 -11.01
N VAL A 85 0.91 7.17 -11.04
CA VAL A 85 1.63 6.76 -9.81
C VAL A 85 1.83 7.91 -8.83
N ASN A 86 2.08 9.14 -9.30
CA ASN A 86 2.16 10.30 -8.40
C ASN A 86 0.81 10.60 -7.73
N ASP A 87 -0.29 10.50 -8.45
CA ASP A 87 -1.64 10.72 -7.90
C ASP A 87 -1.96 9.66 -6.84
N HIS A 88 -1.72 8.38 -7.12
CA HIS A 88 -1.93 7.28 -6.17
C HIS A 88 -1.04 7.41 -4.93
N LEU A 89 0.25 7.70 -5.10
CA LEU A 89 1.15 7.92 -3.95
C LEU A 89 0.78 9.17 -3.14
N SER A 90 0.13 10.17 -3.75
CA SER A 90 -0.40 11.33 -3.01
C SER A 90 -1.60 10.98 -2.14
N LEU A 91 -2.45 10.04 -2.58
CA LEU A 91 -3.53 9.49 -1.76
C LEU A 91 -2.98 8.61 -0.63
N LEU A 92 -2.06 7.70 -0.95
CA LEU A 92 -1.45 6.79 0.00
C LEU A 92 -0.62 7.51 1.08
N ALA A 93 0.05 8.62 0.73
CA ALA A 93 0.77 9.44 1.71
C ALA A 93 -0.15 10.00 2.80
N ARG A 94 -1.41 10.33 2.46
CA ARG A 94 -2.41 10.81 3.42
C ARG A 94 -2.99 9.68 4.26
N LYS A 95 -3.05 8.46 3.71
CA LYS A 95 -3.51 7.24 4.42
C LYS A 95 -2.46 6.72 5.41
N PHE A 96 -1.17 6.83 5.06
CA PHE A 96 -0.03 6.27 5.82
C PHE A 96 0.97 7.36 6.27
N PRO A 97 0.57 8.28 7.18
CA PRO A 97 1.39 9.41 7.62
C PRO A 97 2.64 9.01 8.45
N GLU A 98 2.82 7.74 8.80
CA GLU A 98 4.05 7.19 9.38
C GLU A 98 5.11 6.82 8.33
N VAL A 99 4.74 6.79 7.04
CA VAL A 99 5.61 6.46 5.92
C VAL A 99 5.97 7.72 5.13
N LYS A 100 7.24 7.84 4.74
CA LYS A 100 7.74 8.99 4.00
C LYS A 100 7.63 8.76 2.50
N PHE A 101 6.67 9.41 1.88
CA PHE A 101 6.45 9.37 0.43
C PHE A 101 7.22 10.48 -0.28
N LEU A 102 8.05 10.11 -1.24
CA LEU A 102 8.91 10.99 -2.02
C LEU A 102 8.72 10.76 -3.52
N LYS A 103 8.91 11.81 -4.31
CA LYS A 103 9.10 11.72 -5.76
C LYS A 103 10.31 12.54 -6.20
N ALA A 104 10.94 12.12 -7.28
CA ALA A 104 12.04 12.86 -7.89
C ALA A 104 12.04 12.69 -9.42
N ILE A 105 12.30 13.77 -10.14
CA ILE A 105 12.51 13.71 -11.59
C ILE A 105 13.76 12.86 -11.83
N VAL A 106 13.64 11.75 -12.56
CA VAL A 106 14.69 10.71 -12.62
C VAL A 106 16.04 11.25 -13.09
N ASN A 107 16.05 12.16 -14.06
CA ASN A 107 17.28 12.79 -14.58
C ASN A 107 18.03 13.64 -13.53
N SER A 108 17.38 14.06 -12.45
CA SER A 108 18.05 14.75 -11.34
C SER A 108 18.83 13.79 -10.44
N CYS A 109 18.42 12.51 -10.38
CA CYS A 109 19.01 11.48 -9.53
C CYS A 109 19.97 10.56 -10.29
N ILE A 110 19.64 10.18 -11.52
CA ILE A 110 20.37 9.20 -12.33
C ILE A 110 20.43 9.69 -13.78
N GLN A 111 21.64 9.92 -14.28
CA GLN A 111 21.88 10.30 -15.68
C GLN A 111 21.54 9.14 -16.62
N ASN A 112 21.00 9.46 -17.80
CA ASN A 112 20.69 8.50 -18.86
C ASN A 112 19.78 7.32 -18.45
N TYR A 113 18.91 7.52 -17.46
CA TYR A 113 17.94 6.49 -17.06
C TYR A 113 16.91 6.24 -18.16
N HIS A 114 16.83 5.00 -18.65
CA HIS A 114 15.98 4.63 -19.77
C HIS A 114 14.49 4.63 -19.38
N ASP A 115 13.67 5.29 -20.21
CA ASP A 115 12.22 5.42 -19.97
C ASP A 115 11.45 4.10 -19.89
N ARG A 116 11.99 3.01 -20.47
CA ARG A 116 11.41 1.65 -20.35
C ARG A 116 11.36 1.11 -18.91
N TYR A 117 12.18 1.68 -18.03
CA TYR A 117 12.22 1.36 -16.60
C TYR A 117 11.30 2.25 -15.76
N LEU A 118 10.65 3.25 -16.37
CA LEU A 118 9.75 4.15 -15.66
C LEU A 118 8.29 3.67 -15.75
N PRO A 119 7.46 3.92 -14.72
CA PRO A 119 7.82 4.43 -13.38
C PRO A 119 8.77 3.48 -12.64
N THR A 120 9.63 4.02 -11.76
CA THR A 120 10.43 3.21 -10.83
C THR A 120 10.10 3.63 -9.40
N ILE A 121 9.62 2.69 -8.60
CA ILE A 121 9.34 2.89 -7.17
C ILE A 121 10.35 2.06 -6.38
N LEU A 122 11.06 2.70 -5.45
CA LEU A 122 12.02 2.07 -4.56
C LEU A 122 11.53 2.21 -3.12
N VAL A 123 11.50 1.09 -2.39
CA VAL A 123 11.09 1.04 -0.99
C VAL A 123 12.32 0.82 -0.13
N TYR A 124 12.55 1.71 0.83
CA TYR A 124 13.71 1.75 1.71
C TYR A 124 13.33 1.57 3.17
N LYS A 125 14.19 0.85 3.91
CA LYS A 125 14.17 0.77 5.38
C LYS A 125 15.59 0.68 5.91
N THR A 126 15.92 1.52 6.88
CA THR A 126 17.25 1.50 7.55
C THR A 126 18.41 1.67 6.55
N GLY A 127 18.21 2.49 5.51
CA GLY A 127 19.20 2.75 4.44
C GLY A 127 19.28 1.69 3.33
N GLU A 128 18.61 0.55 3.49
CA GLU A 128 18.61 -0.53 2.50
C GLU A 128 17.33 -0.54 1.65
N ILE A 129 17.46 -0.95 0.39
CA ILE A 129 16.30 -1.20 -0.49
C ILE A 129 15.66 -2.54 -0.10
N LYS A 130 14.39 -2.50 0.32
CA LYS A 130 13.56 -3.67 0.65
C LYS A 130 12.65 -4.09 -0.50
N GLY A 131 12.23 -3.16 -1.36
CA GLY A 131 11.37 -3.42 -2.50
C GLY A 131 11.72 -2.57 -3.73
N ARG A 132 11.47 -3.11 -4.93
CA ARG A 132 11.69 -2.44 -6.22
C ARG A 132 10.56 -2.78 -7.18
N PHE A 133 9.88 -1.76 -7.70
CA PHE A 133 8.89 -1.89 -8.78
C PHE A 133 9.40 -1.05 -9.95
N ILE A 134 9.64 -1.69 -11.11
CA ILE A 134 10.35 -1.08 -12.24
C ILE A 134 9.53 -1.28 -13.51
N GLY A 135 9.30 -0.19 -14.24
CA GLY A 135 8.53 -0.15 -15.47
C GLY A 135 7.04 -0.42 -15.24
N ALA A 136 6.26 -0.35 -16.33
CA ALA A 136 4.82 -0.58 -16.28
C ALA A 136 4.47 -1.94 -15.64
N ALA A 137 5.12 -3.04 -16.05
CA ALA A 137 4.85 -4.37 -15.52
C ALA A 137 5.13 -4.50 -14.02
N GLY A 138 6.25 -3.96 -13.52
CA GLY A 138 6.58 -4.01 -12.09
C GLY A 138 5.58 -3.23 -11.24
N CYS A 139 5.12 -2.09 -11.73
CA CYS A 139 4.19 -1.22 -11.01
C CYS A 139 2.71 -1.65 -11.14
N GLY A 140 2.33 -2.57 -12.02
CA GLY A 140 0.95 -3.10 -12.15
C GLY A 140 0.21 -2.76 -13.46
N GLY A 141 0.92 -2.24 -14.46
CA GLY A 141 0.38 -1.95 -15.78
C GLY A 141 -0.10 -0.51 -15.96
N ILE A 142 -0.67 -0.23 -17.13
CA ILE A 142 -1.10 1.13 -17.52
C ILE A 142 -2.42 1.58 -16.88
N TYR A 143 -3.17 0.64 -16.29
CA TYR A 143 -4.46 0.87 -15.60
C TYR A 143 -4.38 0.55 -14.09
N LEU A 144 -3.18 0.73 -13.51
CA LEU A 144 -2.92 0.52 -12.09
C LEU A 144 -3.97 1.20 -11.21
N LYS A 145 -4.58 0.46 -10.29
CA LYS A 145 -5.46 1.01 -9.24
C LYS A 145 -4.68 1.44 -8.00
N VAL A 146 -5.29 2.26 -7.14
CA VAL A 146 -4.68 2.69 -5.86
C VAL A 146 -4.46 1.49 -4.95
N GLU A 147 -5.44 0.60 -4.87
CA GLU A 147 -5.48 -0.58 -4.00
C GLU A 147 -4.42 -1.60 -4.40
N GLU A 148 -4.13 -1.75 -5.70
CA GLU A 148 -3.04 -2.59 -6.20
C GLU A 148 -1.65 -2.04 -5.83
N LEU A 149 -1.49 -0.71 -5.84
CA LEU A 149 -0.26 -0.07 -5.40
C LEU A 149 -0.10 -0.16 -3.88
N GLU A 150 -1.19 0.01 -3.13
CA GLU A 150 -1.22 -0.22 -1.68
C GLU A 150 -0.79 -1.65 -1.35
N TRP A 151 -1.42 -2.64 -2.00
CA TRP A 151 -1.11 -4.06 -1.81
C TRP A 151 0.37 -4.36 -2.07
N LYS A 152 0.94 -3.87 -3.19
CA LYS A 152 2.37 -4.02 -3.50
C LYS A 152 3.28 -3.44 -2.41
N LEU A 153 2.90 -2.32 -1.80
CA LEU A 153 3.67 -1.71 -0.71
C LEU A 153 3.51 -2.50 0.61
N ALA A 154 2.33 -3.07 0.86
CA ALA A 154 2.05 -3.94 1.99
C ALA A 154 2.79 -5.28 1.90
N GLU A 155 2.92 -5.88 0.70
CA GLU A 155 3.72 -7.10 0.46
C GLU A 155 5.21 -6.92 0.82
N VAL A 156 5.73 -5.69 0.75
CA VAL A 156 7.10 -5.34 1.18
C VAL A 156 7.16 -5.03 2.69
N GLY A 157 6.01 -4.91 3.37
CA GLY A 157 5.89 -4.49 4.77
C GLY A 157 6.03 -2.98 5.00
N ALA A 158 5.90 -2.17 3.94
CA ALA A 158 6.09 -0.72 4.02
C ALA A 158 4.90 0.03 4.62
N VAL A 159 3.69 -0.51 4.42
CA VAL A 159 2.40 -0.01 4.94
C VAL A 159 1.62 -1.18 5.53
N GLU A 160 0.69 -0.89 6.43
CA GLU A 160 -0.24 -1.87 7.03
C GLU A 160 -1.60 -1.68 6.36
N THR A 161 -2.04 -2.65 5.55
CA THR A 161 -3.27 -2.54 4.73
C THR A 161 -4.44 -3.28 5.36
N ASP A 162 -5.63 -2.70 5.25
CA ASP A 162 -6.91 -3.33 5.63
C ASP A 162 -7.50 -4.23 4.51
N LEU A 163 -6.80 -4.36 3.36
CA LEU A 163 -7.26 -5.19 2.24
C LEU A 163 -7.18 -6.68 2.61
N GLU A 164 -8.30 -7.40 2.47
CA GLU A 164 -8.38 -8.83 2.77
C GLU A 164 -7.77 -9.72 1.67
N GLU A 165 -7.85 -9.29 0.40
CA GLU A 165 -7.36 -10.03 -0.77
C GLU A 165 -6.59 -9.15 -1.76
N ASN A 166 -5.69 -9.79 -2.53
CA ASN A 166 -4.92 -9.12 -3.59
C ASN A 166 -5.83 -8.67 -4.75
N PRO A 167 -6.00 -7.35 -4.98
CA PRO A 167 -6.97 -6.83 -5.95
C PRO A 167 -6.61 -7.07 -7.42
N SER A 168 -5.36 -7.44 -7.74
CA SER A 168 -4.97 -7.75 -9.13
C SER A 168 -5.58 -9.06 -9.66
N LYS A 169 -6.14 -9.91 -8.79
CA LYS A 169 -6.76 -11.20 -9.19
C LYS A 169 -8.04 -11.02 -10.03
N ASP A 170 -8.80 -9.93 -9.83
CA ASP A 170 -10.08 -9.71 -10.51
C ASP A 170 -9.94 -9.55 -12.03
N THR A 171 -8.82 -8.98 -12.50
CA THR A 171 -8.60 -8.68 -13.92
C THR A 171 -8.45 -9.93 -14.80
N VAL A 172 -7.93 -11.02 -14.23
CA VAL A 172 -7.72 -12.31 -14.93
C VAL A 172 -9.04 -13.06 -15.13
N ASN A 173 -9.98 -12.91 -14.20
CA ASN A 173 -11.29 -13.56 -14.28
C ASN A 173 -12.17 -12.96 -15.39
N MET A 174 -12.13 -11.64 -15.59
CA MET A 174 -12.95 -10.98 -16.62
C MET A 174 -12.43 -11.24 -18.06
N THR A 175 -11.12 -11.30 -18.25
CA THR A 175 -10.51 -11.59 -19.55
C THR A 175 -10.71 -13.06 -19.98
N THR A 176 -10.64 -14.01 -19.05
CA THR A 176 -10.91 -15.43 -19.33
C THR A 176 -12.40 -15.72 -19.61
N LEU A 177 -13.33 -14.98 -19.01
CA LEU A 177 -14.75 -15.05 -19.34
C LEU A 177 -15.03 -14.50 -20.75
N SER A 178 -14.46 -13.33 -21.09
CA SER A 178 -14.63 -12.71 -22.42
C SER A 178 -14.13 -13.59 -23.56
N ALA A 179 -13.00 -14.30 -23.38
CA ALA A 179 -12.47 -15.24 -24.37
C ALA A 179 -13.40 -16.44 -24.64
N ARG A 180 -14.17 -16.90 -23.64
CA ARG A 180 -15.11 -18.03 -23.82
C ARG A 180 -16.30 -17.66 -24.69
N SER A 181 -16.81 -16.43 -24.58
CA SER A 181 -17.94 -15.92 -25.38
C SER A 181 -17.68 -15.85 -26.90
N ILE A 182 -16.44 -15.94 -27.36
CA ILE A 182 -16.09 -15.86 -28.80
C ILE A 182 -16.15 -17.24 -29.49
N SER A 183 -16.24 -18.33 -28.72
CA SER A 183 -16.08 -19.71 -29.21
C SER A 183 -17.37 -20.48 -29.54
N ALA A 184 -18.52 -19.79 -29.63
CA ALA A 184 -19.84 -20.43 -29.66
C ALA A 184 -20.72 -20.01 -30.87
N HIS A 185 -20.21 -20.12 -32.11
CA HIS A 185 -21.04 -20.02 -33.33
C HIS A 185 -20.47 -20.80 -34.54
N GLU A 186 -20.71 -22.12 -34.55
CA GLU A 186 -20.80 -23.07 -35.69
C GLU A 186 -21.82 -24.13 -35.20
N ASP A 187 -22.79 -24.70 -35.92
CA ASP A 187 -23.30 -24.56 -37.30
C ASP A 187 -24.79 -24.97 -37.32
N THR A 188 -25.57 -24.56 -38.35
CA THR A 188 -26.75 -25.35 -38.80
C THR A 188 -27.02 -25.18 -40.31
N ASP A 189 -26.93 -26.28 -41.05
CA ASP A 189 -27.33 -26.47 -42.46
C ASP A 189 -28.81 -26.15 -42.77
N THR A 190 -29.12 -25.86 -44.05
CA THR A 190 -30.23 -26.50 -44.83
C THR A 190 -30.07 -26.27 -46.37
N LYS A 191 -30.62 -27.20 -47.17
CA LYS A 191 -30.28 -27.58 -48.58
C LYS A 191 -31.05 -26.88 -49.74
N SER A 192 -30.56 -27.18 -50.97
CA SER A 192 -31.21 -27.12 -52.32
C SER A 192 -31.34 -25.75 -53.00
N SER A 193 -31.22 -25.56 -54.34
CA SER A 193 -30.89 -26.40 -55.52
C SER A 193 -30.71 -25.46 -56.77
N ASP A 194 -30.31 -25.80 -58.01
CA ASP A 194 -30.01 -27.07 -58.71
C ASP A 194 -29.11 -26.88 -59.98
N VAL A 195 -28.96 -27.91 -60.83
CA VAL A 195 -28.66 -27.97 -62.31
C VAL A 195 -28.21 -26.64 -62.99
N MET A 196 -27.02 -26.54 -63.62
CA MET A 196 -26.70 -27.15 -64.93
C MET A 196 -25.19 -27.17 -65.28
N LYS A 197 -24.70 -28.29 -65.84
CA LYS A 197 -23.46 -28.40 -66.69
C LYS A 197 -23.90 -28.48 -68.17
N PRO A 198 -23.03 -28.37 -69.22
CA PRO A 198 -21.56 -28.36 -69.28
C PRO A 198 -21.03 -27.08 -70.02
N ARG A 199 -19.90 -26.96 -70.77
CA ARG A 199 -18.86 -27.90 -71.28
C ARG A 199 -17.55 -27.16 -71.69
N ILE A 200 -16.39 -27.80 -71.48
CA ILE A 200 -15.11 -27.79 -72.25
C ILE A 200 -14.78 -26.55 -73.14
N THR A 201 -13.65 -25.90 -72.89
CA THR A 201 -12.39 -26.13 -73.64
C THR A 201 -11.19 -25.86 -72.73
#